data_AF-A0A3B9G0W9-F1
#
_entry.id   AF-A0A3B9G0W9-F1
#
_cell.length_a   1.000
_cell.length_b   1.000
_cell.length_c   1.000
_cell.angle_alpha   90.00
_cell.angle_beta   90.00
_cell.angle_gamma   90.00
#
_symmetry.space_group_name_H-M   'P 1'
#
loop_
_entity.id
_entity.type
_entity.pdbx_description
1 polymer ?
#
loop_
_entity_poly.entity_id
_entity_poly.type
_entity_poly.pdbx_seq_one_letter_code
_entity_poly.pdbx_strand_id
1 'polypeptide(L)'
;HNNLGFSNGFMGYGNSMEEYVQRKWPESDLEMIEGTLDLYLEHEPFDVYYMTVSGHNPYSNWLSEKHISRIQETGHTKEVRNYLAANMELEDAMAYLIRKLEEAGIADRTVIVLTADHFPYGLDYNAAFDQTVNLADLYGYQPASYLERDHNALLIWSGCLEQMEHIEVTDPVSSLDILPTLCNLFDVRWDSRLLPGRDVFSHKDPLVFTVNYEWKTDLGMYVNDTFYPLSEDIPEGYADTVIAIVRNKIKYCSDVLQYGYFTHVMHDQSVTD
;
A
#
# COMPACT_ATOMS: atom_id res chain seq x y z
N HIS A 1 -13.76 -11.44 0.91
CA HIS A 1 -13.29 -11.61 2.30
C HIS A 1 -13.13 -13.08 2.66
N ASN A 2 -14.17 -13.93 2.59
CA ASN A 2 -14.05 -15.36 2.96
C ASN A 2 -12.91 -16.13 2.26
N ASN A 3 -12.78 -16.01 0.93
CA ASN A 3 -11.70 -16.69 0.20
C ASN A 3 -10.30 -16.09 0.43
N LEU A 4 -10.21 -14.96 1.15
CA LEU A 4 -8.96 -14.30 1.53
C LEU A 4 -8.56 -14.63 2.98
N GLY A 5 -9.31 -15.47 3.69
CA GLY A 5 -9.05 -15.81 5.10
C GLY A 5 -9.78 -14.94 6.12
N PHE A 6 -10.43 -13.85 5.70
CA PHE A 6 -11.29 -13.03 6.57
C PHE A 6 -12.68 -13.70 6.73
N SER A 7 -12.72 -14.83 7.43
CA SER A 7 -13.94 -15.66 7.59
C SER A 7 -14.93 -15.12 8.61
N ASN A 8 -14.49 -14.20 9.48
CA ASN A 8 -15.36 -13.51 10.44
C ASN A 8 -16.23 -12.41 9.78
N GLY A 9 -16.17 -12.29 8.46
CA GLY A 9 -16.97 -11.36 7.66
C GLY A 9 -16.19 -10.12 7.24
N PHE A 10 -16.93 -9.13 6.78
CA PHE A 10 -16.46 -7.79 6.49
C PHE A 10 -17.49 -6.80 7.01
N MET A 11 -17.10 -5.57 7.28
CA MET A 11 -18.04 -4.49 7.60
C MET A 11 -18.01 -3.45 6.49
N GLY A 12 -19.16 -2.88 6.19
CA GLY A 12 -19.34 -1.84 5.19
C GLY A 12 -20.74 -1.25 5.28
N TYR A 13 -21.05 -0.19 4.55
CA TYR A 13 -22.40 0.35 4.54
C TYR A 13 -23.41 -0.67 4.03
N GLY A 14 -24.46 -0.92 4.83
CA GLY A 14 -25.42 -1.99 4.60
C GLY A 14 -24.99 -3.34 5.20
N ASN A 15 -23.88 -3.35 5.96
CA ASN A 15 -23.38 -4.47 6.73
C ASN A 15 -22.67 -3.96 8.00
N SER A 16 -23.45 -3.38 8.91
CA SER A 16 -23.07 -2.93 10.26
C SER A 16 -22.13 -1.72 10.36
N MET A 17 -21.59 -1.18 9.26
CA MET A 17 -20.77 0.04 9.36
C MET A 17 -21.59 1.29 9.70
N GLU A 18 -22.88 1.30 9.33
CA GLU A 18 -23.82 2.37 9.68
C GLU A 18 -24.06 2.57 11.19
N GLU A 19 -23.62 1.62 12.03
CA GLU A 19 -23.66 1.75 13.49
C GLU A 19 -22.55 2.68 14.02
N TYR A 20 -21.48 2.85 13.25
CA TYR A 20 -20.23 3.49 13.69
C TYR A 20 -19.91 4.76 12.90
N VAL A 21 -20.24 4.78 11.62
CA VAL A 21 -19.84 5.84 10.69
C VAL A 21 -21.08 6.59 10.20
N GLN A 22 -20.99 7.92 10.15
CA GLN A 22 -22.08 8.75 9.63
C GLN A 22 -22.12 8.72 8.10
N ARG A 23 -23.33 8.59 7.54
CA ARG A 23 -23.51 8.50 6.09
C ARG A 23 -23.34 9.86 5.42
N LYS A 24 -22.10 10.27 5.24
CA LYS A 24 -21.69 11.55 4.67
C LYS A 24 -20.40 11.37 3.87
N TRP A 25 -20.49 11.41 2.55
CA TRP A 25 -19.37 11.13 1.66
C TRP A 25 -18.32 12.27 1.60
N PRO A 26 -17.01 11.97 1.59
CA PRO A 26 -16.43 10.67 1.92
C PRO A 26 -16.55 10.39 3.42
N GLU A 27 -16.70 9.12 3.78
CA GLU A 27 -16.83 8.74 5.18
C GLU A 27 -15.52 8.84 5.97
N SER A 28 -15.66 9.06 7.28
CA SER A 28 -14.56 9.34 8.21
C SER A 28 -13.82 8.07 8.62
N ASP A 29 -12.51 8.05 8.41
CA ASP A 29 -11.60 7.00 8.86
C ASP A 29 -11.50 7.00 10.38
N LEU A 30 -11.55 8.19 11.00
CA LEU A 30 -11.57 8.35 12.45
C LEU A 30 -12.83 7.70 13.04
N GLU A 31 -14.03 8.02 12.53
CA GLU A 31 -15.27 7.39 13.00
C GLU A 31 -15.23 5.87 12.81
N MET A 32 -14.67 5.38 11.69
CA MET A 32 -14.53 3.95 11.43
C MET A 32 -13.62 3.27 12.46
N ILE A 33 -12.43 3.82 12.72
CA ILE A 33 -11.48 3.25 13.69
C ILE A 33 -12.02 3.37 15.12
N GLU A 34 -12.54 4.54 15.52
CA GLU A 34 -13.12 4.77 16.85
C GLU A 34 -14.26 3.80 17.14
N GLY A 35 -15.14 3.57 16.17
CA GLY A 35 -16.30 2.72 16.36
C GLY A 35 -15.97 1.22 16.38
N THR A 36 -14.91 0.79 15.70
CA THR A 36 -14.63 -0.64 15.49
C THR A 36 -13.47 -1.19 16.31
N LEU A 37 -12.59 -0.35 16.86
CA LEU A 37 -11.41 -0.79 17.61
C LEU A 37 -11.77 -1.77 18.76
N ASP A 38 -12.78 -1.43 19.54
CA ASP A 38 -13.20 -2.23 20.70
C ASP A 38 -13.73 -3.63 20.31
N LEU A 39 -14.06 -3.87 19.04
CA LEU A 39 -14.50 -5.18 18.57
C LEU A 39 -13.39 -6.24 18.64
N TYR A 40 -12.13 -5.83 18.52
CA TYR A 40 -11.00 -6.76 18.49
C TYR A 40 -9.91 -6.45 19.53
N LEU A 41 -9.95 -5.30 20.19
CA LEU A 41 -8.88 -4.87 21.12
C LEU A 41 -8.59 -5.90 22.23
N GLU A 42 -9.61 -6.61 22.71
CA GLU A 42 -9.48 -7.67 23.73
C GLU A 42 -9.39 -9.10 23.14
N HIS A 43 -9.42 -9.25 21.82
CA HIS A 43 -9.49 -10.53 21.12
C HIS A 43 -8.17 -10.84 20.39
N GLU A 44 -7.14 -11.19 21.15
CA GLU A 44 -5.82 -11.48 20.61
C GLU A 44 -5.58 -12.99 20.34
N PRO A 45 -4.87 -13.36 19.26
CA PRO A 45 -4.35 -12.48 18.21
C PRO A 45 -5.47 -12.00 17.26
N PHE A 46 -5.29 -10.83 16.65
CA PHE A 46 -6.16 -10.30 15.62
C PHE A 46 -5.40 -9.96 14.33
N ASP A 47 -6.12 -10.02 13.21
CA ASP A 47 -5.72 -9.49 11.91
C ASP A 47 -6.88 -8.68 11.34
N VAL A 48 -6.69 -7.38 11.19
CA VAL A 48 -7.73 -6.42 10.81
C VAL A 48 -7.26 -5.61 9.63
N TYR A 49 -8.06 -5.61 8.57
CA TYR A 49 -7.82 -4.82 7.36
C TYR A 49 -8.80 -3.64 7.31
N TYR A 50 -8.29 -2.43 7.55
CA TYR A 50 -9.05 -1.20 7.33
C TYR A 50 -8.89 -0.71 5.89
N MET A 51 -10.01 -0.48 5.22
CA MET A 51 -10.06 0.19 3.92
C MET A 51 -10.52 1.62 4.15
N THR A 52 -9.57 2.55 4.18
CA THR A 52 -9.80 3.97 4.41
C THR A 52 -10.48 4.62 3.22
N VAL A 53 -11.25 5.68 3.46
CA VAL A 53 -12.07 6.38 2.45
C VAL A 53 -11.97 7.89 2.59
N SER A 54 -11.53 8.43 3.72
CA SER A 54 -11.53 9.89 3.95
C SER A 54 -10.73 10.69 2.91
N GLY A 55 -9.63 10.11 2.45
CA GLY A 55 -8.78 10.65 1.39
C GLY A 55 -9.32 10.40 -0.03
N HIS A 56 -10.60 10.11 -0.23
CA HIS A 56 -11.16 9.85 -1.57
C HIS A 56 -11.53 11.14 -2.32
N ASN A 57 -11.37 11.12 -3.64
CA ASN A 57 -11.76 12.22 -4.52
C ASN A 57 -13.31 12.36 -4.64
N PRO A 58 -13.86 13.55 -4.96
CA PRO A 58 -13.18 14.83 -5.12
C PRO A 58 -12.71 15.40 -3.77
N TYR A 59 -11.51 16.01 -3.76
CA TYR A 59 -10.90 16.51 -2.52
C TYR A 59 -11.51 17.80 -2.01
N SER A 60 -12.35 18.49 -2.79
CA SER A 60 -13.18 19.59 -2.27
C SER A 60 -14.43 19.01 -1.59
N ASN A 61 -14.25 18.55 -0.37
CA ASN A 61 -15.27 17.86 0.42
C ASN A 61 -15.24 18.28 1.90
N TRP A 62 -16.18 17.76 2.69
CA TRP A 62 -16.33 18.17 4.08
C TRP A 62 -15.15 17.78 4.99
N LEU A 63 -14.39 16.73 4.65
CA LEU A 63 -13.17 16.35 5.39
C LEU A 63 -12.03 17.30 5.09
N SER A 64 -11.86 17.69 3.83
CA SER A 64 -10.93 18.77 3.50
C SER A 64 -11.30 20.06 4.23
N GLU A 65 -12.59 20.42 4.28
CA GLU A 65 -13.06 21.61 4.99
C GLU A 65 -12.83 21.54 6.50
N LYS A 66 -13.03 20.36 7.11
CA LYS A 66 -12.76 20.09 8.53
C LYS A 66 -11.30 20.40 8.88
N HIS A 67 -10.37 20.03 8.01
CA HIS A 67 -8.93 20.05 8.30
C HIS A 67 -8.14 21.15 7.61
N ILE A 68 -8.73 21.94 6.71
CA ILE A 68 -7.98 22.90 5.88
C ILE A 68 -7.20 23.93 6.69
N SER A 69 -7.65 24.25 7.91
CA SER A 69 -6.95 25.17 8.82
C SER A 69 -5.62 24.64 9.34
N ARG A 70 -5.39 23.32 9.28
CA ARG A 70 -4.13 22.65 9.66
C ARG A 70 -3.08 22.70 8.55
N ILE A 71 -3.49 22.92 7.30
CA ILE A 71 -2.58 22.98 6.15
C ILE A 71 -2.01 24.40 6.06
N GLN A 72 -0.77 24.56 6.51
CA GLN A 72 -0.08 25.85 6.60
C GLN A 72 0.68 26.19 5.31
N GLU A 73 0.93 25.20 4.46
CA GLU A 73 1.65 25.30 3.21
C GLU A 73 0.86 26.18 2.22
N THR A 74 1.38 27.37 1.94
CA THR A 74 0.77 28.32 1.00
C THR A 74 1.28 28.18 -0.43
N GLY A 75 2.34 27.39 -0.64
CA GLY A 75 2.98 27.19 -1.96
C GLY A 75 2.21 26.24 -2.88
N HIS A 76 1.38 25.37 -2.32
CA HIS A 76 0.60 24.39 -3.06
C HIS A 76 -0.67 24.96 -3.69
N THR A 77 -1.15 24.34 -4.75
CA THR A 77 -2.46 24.60 -5.35
C THR A 77 -3.57 24.33 -4.35
N LYS A 78 -4.77 24.85 -4.63
CA LYS A 78 -5.93 24.63 -3.78
C LYS A 78 -6.28 23.13 -3.73
N GLU A 79 -6.16 22.45 -4.85
CA GLU A 79 -6.46 21.04 -5.03
C GLU A 79 -5.51 20.17 -4.18
N VAL A 80 -4.21 20.44 -4.22
CA VAL A 80 -3.20 19.74 -3.39
C VAL A 80 -3.43 20.01 -1.91
N ARG A 81 -3.67 21.26 -1.52
CA ARG A 81 -3.99 21.58 -0.11
C ARG A 81 -5.25 20.88 0.38
N ASN A 82 -6.28 20.77 -0.46
CA ASN A 82 -7.50 20.04 -0.12
C ASN A 82 -7.25 18.54 0.01
N TYR A 83 -6.40 17.96 -0.84
CA TYR A 83 -5.96 16.57 -0.73
C TYR A 83 -5.22 16.31 0.58
N LEU A 84 -4.23 17.16 0.92
CA LEU A 84 -3.52 17.07 2.19
C LEU A 84 -4.48 17.19 3.37
N ALA A 85 -5.38 18.16 3.35
CA ALA A 85 -6.40 18.34 4.38
C ALA A 85 -7.31 17.11 4.54
N ALA A 86 -7.79 16.51 3.45
CA ALA A 86 -8.65 15.32 3.52
C ALA A 86 -7.95 14.13 4.19
N ASN A 87 -6.65 13.94 3.93
CA ASN A 87 -5.86 12.86 4.54
C ASN A 87 -5.52 13.10 6.02
N MET A 88 -5.71 14.31 6.56
CA MET A 88 -5.57 14.56 8.00
C MET A 88 -6.63 13.84 8.83
N GLU A 89 -7.72 13.35 8.23
CA GLU A 89 -8.65 12.46 8.93
C GLU A 89 -8.02 11.10 9.25
N LEU A 90 -7.22 10.56 8.31
CA LEU A 90 -6.46 9.34 8.54
C LEU A 90 -5.37 9.55 9.60
N GLU A 91 -4.70 10.70 9.57
CA GLU A 91 -3.74 11.08 10.62
C GLU A 91 -4.39 11.04 12.01
N ASP A 92 -5.56 11.65 12.17
CA ASP A 92 -6.29 11.65 13.44
C ASP A 92 -6.71 10.22 13.83
N ALA A 93 -7.13 9.40 12.86
CA ALA A 93 -7.50 8.00 13.07
C ALA A 93 -6.32 7.14 13.54
N MET A 94 -5.14 7.34 12.94
CA MET A 94 -3.90 6.65 13.34
C MET A 94 -3.43 7.09 14.72
N ALA A 95 -3.46 8.40 15.02
CA ALA A 95 -3.13 8.93 16.33
C ALA A 95 -4.07 8.37 17.41
N TYR A 96 -5.37 8.24 17.11
CA TYR A 96 -6.33 7.57 17.99
C TYR A 96 -5.96 6.10 18.19
N LEU A 97 -5.75 5.34 17.12
CA LEU A 97 -5.44 3.91 17.17
C LEU A 97 -4.18 3.63 18.02
N ILE A 98 -3.08 4.31 17.73
CA ILE A 98 -1.81 4.14 18.45
C ILE A 98 -2.01 4.41 19.94
N ARG A 99 -2.59 5.57 20.30
CA ARG A 99 -2.87 5.91 21.70
C ARG A 99 -3.70 4.84 22.41
N LYS A 100 -4.72 4.29 21.76
CA LYS A 100 -5.56 3.24 22.36
C LYS A 100 -4.82 1.91 22.53
N LEU A 101 -3.96 1.54 21.58
CA LEU A 101 -3.10 0.35 21.70
C LEU A 101 -2.07 0.52 22.84
N GLU A 102 -1.52 1.72 23.02
CA GLU A 102 -0.63 2.06 24.14
C GLU A 102 -1.37 2.02 25.49
N GLU A 103 -2.55 2.63 25.57
CA GLU A 103 -3.42 2.59 26.77
C GLU A 103 -3.78 1.15 27.15
N ALA A 104 -4.00 0.28 26.17
CA ALA A 104 -4.27 -1.15 26.37
C ALA A 104 -3.01 -1.98 26.70
N GLY A 105 -1.81 -1.39 26.58
CA GLY A 105 -0.54 -2.08 26.82
C GLY A 105 -0.20 -3.14 25.78
N ILE A 106 -0.71 -3.00 24.55
CA ILE A 106 -0.52 -3.99 23.47
C ILE A 106 0.27 -3.44 22.27
N ALA A 107 0.52 -2.13 22.22
CA ALA A 107 1.24 -1.47 21.13
C ALA A 107 2.57 -2.15 20.73
N ASP A 108 3.38 -2.57 21.71
CA ASP A 108 4.68 -3.22 21.47
C ASP A 108 4.59 -4.58 20.77
N ARG A 109 3.42 -5.21 20.79
CA ARG A 109 3.16 -6.51 20.16
C ARG A 109 2.10 -6.44 19.05
N THR A 110 1.74 -5.23 18.64
CA THR A 110 0.89 -4.98 17.47
C THR A 110 1.76 -4.47 16.35
N VAL A 111 1.54 -4.99 15.14
CA VAL A 111 2.15 -4.47 13.91
C VAL A 111 1.08 -3.75 13.11
N ILE A 112 1.38 -2.53 12.69
CA ILE A 112 0.56 -1.72 11.79
C ILE A 112 1.29 -1.66 10.45
N VAL A 113 0.60 -2.06 9.38
CA VAL A 113 1.09 -1.98 8.00
C VAL A 113 0.22 -0.96 7.28
N LEU A 114 0.79 0.19 6.92
CA LEU A 114 0.09 1.26 6.22
C LEU A 114 0.70 1.42 4.81
N THR A 115 -0.14 1.30 3.79
CA THR A 115 0.24 1.47 2.39
C THR A 115 -0.82 2.29 1.67
N ALA A 116 -0.41 3.10 0.72
CA ALA A 116 -1.34 3.66 -0.26
C ALA A 116 -1.81 2.55 -1.22
N ASP A 117 -3.05 2.65 -1.68
CA ASP A 117 -3.63 1.76 -2.69
C ASP A 117 -3.24 2.20 -4.12
N HIS A 118 -3.18 3.50 -4.37
CA HIS A 118 -2.74 4.11 -5.62
C HIS A 118 -2.32 5.57 -5.46
N PHE A 119 -1.70 6.15 -6.50
CA PHE A 119 -1.46 7.60 -6.59
C PHE A 119 -2.79 8.40 -6.61
N PRO A 120 -2.83 9.66 -6.18
CA PRO A 120 -4.07 10.44 -6.10
C PRO A 120 -4.57 10.91 -7.47
N TYR A 121 -5.09 9.98 -8.29
CA TYR A 121 -5.55 10.24 -9.65
C TYR A 121 -6.68 11.27 -9.76
N GLY A 122 -7.36 11.59 -8.65
CA GLY A 122 -8.39 12.62 -8.61
C GLY A 122 -7.86 14.05 -8.54
N LEU A 123 -6.54 14.24 -8.40
CA LEU A 123 -5.92 15.57 -8.38
C LEU A 123 -5.89 16.21 -9.77
N ASP A 124 -5.74 15.40 -10.80
CA ASP A 124 -5.61 15.83 -12.18
C ASP A 124 -6.56 15.04 -13.09
N TYR A 125 -7.09 15.69 -14.12
CA TYR A 125 -8.07 15.06 -15.01
C TYR A 125 -7.40 13.94 -15.85
N ASN A 126 -8.03 12.77 -15.90
CA ASN A 126 -7.63 11.61 -16.73
C ASN A 126 -6.25 10.99 -16.47
N ALA A 127 -5.52 11.38 -15.41
CA ALA A 127 -4.23 10.80 -15.04
C ALA A 127 -3.17 10.75 -16.17
N ALA A 128 -3.34 11.57 -17.21
CA ALA A 128 -2.44 11.66 -18.34
C ALA A 128 -1.21 12.52 -17.99
N PHE A 129 -0.02 12.08 -18.38
CA PHE A 129 1.25 12.71 -18.01
C PHE A 129 1.40 14.17 -18.44
N ASP A 130 0.67 14.59 -19.47
CA ASP A 130 0.67 15.97 -19.98
C ASP A 130 -0.26 16.91 -19.19
N GLN A 131 -0.98 16.40 -18.18
CA GLN A 131 -1.95 17.16 -17.38
C GLN A 131 -1.76 16.97 -15.87
N THR A 132 -0.55 16.62 -15.40
CA THR A 132 -0.27 16.30 -13.98
C THR A 132 0.16 17.52 -13.15
N VAL A 133 -0.48 18.67 -13.31
CA VAL A 133 -0.04 19.92 -12.66
C VAL A 133 -0.12 19.81 -11.14
N ASN A 134 -1.20 19.23 -10.61
CA ASN A 134 -1.37 19.09 -9.17
C ASN A 134 -0.52 17.95 -8.59
N LEU A 135 -0.33 16.86 -9.33
CA LEU A 135 0.64 15.83 -8.94
C LEU A 135 2.07 16.37 -8.93
N ALA A 136 2.46 17.20 -9.90
CA ALA A 136 3.79 17.80 -9.93
C ALA A 136 4.00 18.80 -8.79
N ASP A 137 2.96 19.54 -8.42
CA ASP A 137 2.96 20.39 -7.21
C ASP A 137 3.08 19.57 -5.93
N LEU A 138 2.31 18.48 -5.79
CA LEU A 138 2.39 17.58 -4.64
C LEU A 138 3.76 16.92 -4.53
N TYR A 139 4.34 16.46 -5.64
CA TYR A 139 5.61 15.74 -5.65
C TYR A 139 6.83 16.66 -5.62
N GLY A 140 6.66 17.94 -5.98
CA GLY A 140 7.74 18.90 -6.15
C GLY A 140 8.57 18.73 -7.43
N TYR A 141 8.17 17.82 -8.31
CA TYR A 141 8.78 17.60 -9.62
C TYR A 141 7.77 17.02 -10.60
N GLN A 142 8.03 17.18 -11.90
CA GLN A 142 7.18 16.62 -12.95
C GLN A 142 7.47 15.12 -13.12
N PRO A 143 6.52 14.20 -12.81
CA PRO A 143 6.75 12.78 -13.02
C PRO A 143 6.85 12.46 -14.52
N ALA A 144 7.85 11.67 -14.90
CA ALA A 144 8.17 11.36 -16.30
C ALA A 144 7.78 9.93 -16.74
N SER A 145 7.34 9.08 -15.82
CA SER A 145 6.96 7.69 -16.08
C SER A 145 5.87 7.19 -15.12
N TYR A 146 5.26 6.03 -15.41
CA TYR A 146 4.26 5.45 -14.49
C TYR A 146 4.90 5.07 -13.16
N LEU A 147 6.16 4.63 -13.19
CA LEU A 147 6.92 4.26 -11.99
C LEU A 147 7.17 5.47 -11.08
N GLU A 148 7.45 6.64 -11.63
CA GLU A 148 7.58 7.88 -10.86
C GLU A 148 6.22 8.40 -10.36
N ARG A 149 5.20 8.35 -11.22
CA ARG A 149 3.85 8.82 -10.86
C ARG A 149 3.24 8.00 -9.73
N ASP A 150 3.42 6.69 -9.78
CA ASP A 150 2.79 5.74 -8.86
C ASP A 150 3.63 5.48 -7.60
N HIS A 151 4.78 6.15 -7.48
CA HIS A 151 5.66 6.05 -6.33
C HIS A 151 4.96 6.54 -5.05
N ASN A 152 4.94 5.69 -4.04
CA ASN A 152 4.34 5.93 -2.73
C ASN A 152 5.14 5.21 -1.65
N ALA A 153 4.67 5.25 -0.41
CA ALA A 153 5.36 4.68 0.75
C ALA A 153 4.60 3.48 1.35
N LEU A 154 5.37 2.55 1.89
CA LEU A 154 4.94 1.50 2.80
C LEU A 154 5.52 1.81 4.19
N LEU A 155 4.67 1.89 5.20
CA LEU A 155 5.08 2.03 6.59
C LEU A 155 4.74 0.74 7.33
N ILE A 156 5.73 0.15 8.00
CA ILE A 156 5.54 -0.97 8.94
C ILE A 156 5.97 -0.47 10.30
N TRP A 157 5.03 -0.40 11.23
CA TRP A 157 5.24 0.13 12.58
C TRP A 157 4.88 -0.91 13.64
N SER A 158 5.59 -0.86 14.76
CA SER A 158 5.20 -1.51 16.01
C SER A 158 5.76 -0.69 17.16
N GLY A 159 5.05 -0.64 18.30
CA GLY A 159 5.51 0.14 19.47
C GLY A 159 6.92 -0.24 19.92
N CYS A 160 7.29 -1.53 19.77
CA CYS A 160 8.61 -2.03 20.15
C CYS A 160 9.76 -1.45 19.31
N LEU A 161 9.46 -0.86 18.14
CA LEU A 161 10.45 -0.29 17.23
C LEU A 161 10.69 1.22 17.49
N GLU A 162 9.85 1.91 18.27
CA GLU A 162 9.95 3.36 18.44
C GLU A 162 11.26 3.84 19.09
N GLN A 163 11.88 2.97 19.90
CA GLN A 163 13.18 3.24 20.55
C GLN A 163 14.38 2.77 19.72
N MET A 164 14.15 2.23 18.52
CA MET A 164 15.19 1.78 17.60
C MET A 164 15.49 2.86 16.55
N GLU A 165 16.65 2.74 15.91
CA GLU A 165 16.92 3.54 14.72
C GLU A 165 15.93 3.16 13.61
N HIS A 166 15.42 4.16 12.89
CA HIS A 166 14.50 3.94 11.78
C HIS A 166 15.16 3.07 10.70
N ILE A 167 14.46 2.02 10.28
CA ILE A 167 14.91 1.14 9.19
C ILE A 167 14.33 1.70 7.89
N GLU A 168 15.19 2.36 7.11
CA GLU A 168 14.84 2.84 5.78
C GLU A 168 15.22 1.78 4.73
N VAL A 169 14.23 1.31 3.95
CA VAL A 169 14.46 0.44 2.79
C VAL A 169 14.47 1.30 1.54
N THR A 170 15.66 1.53 0.98
CA THR A 170 15.85 2.38 -0.21
C THR A 170 15.72 1.62 -1.53
N ASP A 171 15.70 0.29 -1.48
CA ASP A 171 15.47 -0.56 -2.64
C ASP A 171 14.09 -0.26 -3.28
N PRO A 172 13.92 -0.44 -4.60
CA PRO A 172 12.59 -0.49 -5.19
C PRO A 172 11.73 -1.59 -4.55
N VAL A 173 10.59 -1.20 -3.97
CA VAL A 173 9.62 -2.10 -3.31
C VAL A 173 8.30 -2.09 -4.08
N SER A 174 7.75 -3.28 -4.34
CA SER A 174 6.43 -3.48 -4.92
C SER A 174 5.40 -3.81 -3.84
N SER A 175 4.12 -3.47 -4.05
CA SER A 175 3.03 -3.95 -3.20
C SER A 175 2.97 -5.49 -3.13
N LEU A 176 3.49 -6.18 -4.14
CA LEU A 176 3.62 -7.64 -4.17
C LEU A 176 4.61 -8.18 -3.12
N ASP A 177 5.53 -7.35 -2.63
CA ASP A 177 6.56 -7.70 -1.66
C ASP A 177 6.03 -7.68 -0.21
N ILE A 178 4.89 -7.02 0.03
CA ILE A 178 4.30 -6.87 1.37
C ILE A 178 4.03 -8.23 2.01
N LEU A 179 3.28 -9.11 1.31
CA LEU A 179 2.89 -10.40 1.87
C LEU A 179 4.10 -11.32 2.17
N PRO A 180 5.05 -11.57 1.24
CA PRO A 180 6.29 -12.27 1.55
C PRO A 180 7.07 -11.73 2.76
N THR A 181 7.17 -10.40 2.86
CA THR A 181 7.87 -9.72 3.96
C THR A 181 7.16 -10.00 5.29
N LEU A 182 5.84 -9.80 5.36
CA LEU A 182 5.06 -10.07 6.56
C LEU A 182 5.07 -11.55 6.95
N CYS A 183 4.99 -12.47 5.97
CA CYS A 183 5.11 -13.89 6.25
C CYS A 183 6.43 -14.22 6.94
N ASN A 184 7.56 -13.65 6.49
CA ASN A 184 8.85 -13.88 7.13
C ASN A 184 8.97 -13.18 8.49
N LEU A 185 8.47 -11.95 8.64
CA LEU A 185 8.47 -11.22 9.93
C LEU A 185 7.66 -11.96 11.00
N PHE A 186 6.57 -12.62 10.61
CA PHE A 186 5.71 -13.38 11.53
C PHE A 186 6.02 -14.87 11.59
N ASP A 187 7.11 -15.34 10.97
CA ASP A 187 7.48 -16.76 10.90
C ASP A 187 6.35 -17.67 10.34
N VAL A 188 5.55 -17.13 9.42
CA VAL A 188 4.52 -17.87 8.70
C VAL A 188 5.18 -18.66 7.58
N ARG A 189 5.00 -19.98 7.58
CA ARG A 189 5.53 -20.85 6.51
C ARG A 189 4.82 -20.58 5.18
N TRP A 190 5.59 -20.27 4.14
CA TRP A 190 5.11 -20.04 2.78
C TRP A 190 6.08 -20.61 1.74
N ASP A 191 5.60 -20.76 0.49
CA ASP A 191 6.41 -21.21 -0.64
C ASP A 191 6.70 -20.03 -1.58
N SER A 192 7.98 -19.65 -1.66
CA SER A 192 8.42 -18.51 -2.48
C SER A 192 8.24 -18.69 -3.98
N ARG A 193 7.92 -19.89 -4.44
CA ARG A 193 7.56 -20.15 -5.84
C ARG A 193 6.13 -19.70 -6.17
N LEU A 194 5.29 -19.49 -5.15
CA LEU A 194 3.86 -19.20 -5.32
C LEU A 194 3.53 -17.71 -5.32
N LEU A 195 4.38 -16.87 -4.73
CA LEU A 195 4.14 -15.43 -4.67
C LEU A 195 5.09 -14.69 -5.63
N PRO A 196 4.58 -13.69 -6.38
CA PRO A 196 5.40 -12.96 -7.35
C PRO A 196 6.35 -11.94 -6.70
N GLY A 197 6.13 -11.53 -5.46
CA GLY A 197 7.03 -10.61 -4.73
C GLY A 197 8.17 -11.30 -3.99
N ARG A 198 8.99 -10.50 -3.32
CA ARG A 198 10.08 -10.94 -2.43
C ARG A 198 9.85 -10.41 -1.01
N ASP A 199 10.55 -11.02 -0.05
CA ASP A 199 10.81 -10.35 1.22
C ASP A 199 11.84 -9.23 0.99
N VAL A 200 11.50 -8.00 1.36
CA VAL A 200 12.36 -6.82 1.14
C VAL A 200 13.67 -6.87 1.93
N PHE A 201 13.75 -7.69 2.98
CA PHE A 201 14.97 -7.90 3.77
C PHE A 201 15.81 -9.10 3.28
N SER A 202 15.37 -9.78 2.23
CA SER A 202 16.08 -10.91 1.64
C SER A 202 17.14 -10.49 0.62
N HIS A 203 18.04 -11.41 0.25
CA HIS A 203 19.06 -11.19 -0.80
C HIS A 203 18.52 -11.32 -2.23
N LYS A 204 17.20 -11.24 -2.45
CA LYS A 204 16.59 -11.28 -3.78
C LYS A 204 16.66 -9.92 -4.44
N ASP A 205 16.94 -9.85 -5.74
CA ASP A 205 17.02 -8.57 -6.45
C ASP A 205 15.69 -7.79 -6.38
N PRO A 206 15.71 -6.47 -6.10
CA PRO A 206 14.52 -5.62 -6.13
C PRO A 206 13.96 -5.50 -7.54
N LEU A 207 12.64 -5.57 -7.66
CA LEU A 207 11.96 -5.39 -8.94
C LEU A 207 10.55 -4.84 -8.75
N VAL A 208 10.35 -3.61 -9.23
CA VAL A 208 9.01 -3.03 -9.44
C VAL A 208 8.72 -3.07 -10.93
N PHE A 209 7.49 -3.42 -11.31
CA PHE A 209 7.10 -3.45 -12.71
C PHE A 209 5.63 -3.07 -12.90
N THR A 210 5.31 -2.54 -14.08
CA THR A 210 3.95 -2.20 -14.49
C THR A 210 3.41 -3.23 -15.48
N VAL A 211 2.09 -3.25 -15.68
CA VAL A 211 1.44 -4.11 -16.70
C VAL A 211 1.86 -3.76 -18.13
N ASN A 212 2.46 -2.59 -18.34
CA ASN A 212 3.02 -2.15 -19.63
C ASN A 212 4.48 -2.60 -19.82
N TYR A 213 4.99 -3.48 -18.96
CA TYR A 213 6.35 -4.01 -18.99
C TYR A 213 7.46 -2.98 -18.70
N GLU A 214 7.11 -1.81 -18.15
CA GLU A 214 8.09 -0.91 -17.56
C GLU A 214 8.54 -1.48 -16.21
N TRP A 215 9.79 -1.25 -15.83
CA TRP A 215 10.33 -1.78 -14.58
C TRP A 215 11.45 -0.93 -13.97
N LYS A 216 11.65 -1.08 -12.66
CA LYS A 216 12.73 -0.45 -11.89
C LYS A 216 13.38 -1.49 -10.98
N THR A 217 14.71 -1.44 -10.94
CA THR A 217 15.60 -2.22 -10.07
C THR A 217 16.58 -1.26 -9.38
N ASP A 218 17.40 -1.77 -8.47
CA ASP A 218 18.53 -1.07 -7.87
C ASP A 218 19.63 -0.69 -8.88
N LEU A 219 19.61 -1.27 -10.08
CA LEU A 219 20.58 -0.98 -11.14
C LEU A 219 20.08 0.00 -12.21
N GLY A 220 18.79 0.29 -12.26
CA GLY A 220 18.22 1.15 -13.31
C GLY A 220 16.74 0.99 -13.53
N MET A 221 16.23 1.78 -14.47
CA MET A 221 14.82 1.86 -14.85
C MET A 221 14.65 1.62 -16.35
N TYR A 222 13.66 0.83 -16.75
CA TYR A 222 13.27 0.61 -18.13
C TYR A 222 11.90 1.22 -18.38
N VAL A 223 11.86 2.26 -19.21
CA VAL A 223 10.66 3.01 -19.59
C VAL A 223 10.77 3.40 -21.06
N ASN A 224 9.64 3.53 -21.77
CA ASN A 224 9.62 3.90 -23.20
C ASN A 224 10.60 3.09 -24.07
N ASP A 225 10.62 1.76 -23.88
CA ASP A 225 11.51 0.83 -24.59
C ASP A 225 13.01 1.10 -24.45
N THR A 226 13.42 1.82 -23.41
CA THR A 226 14.83 2.19 -23.16
C THR A 226 15.22 1.87 -21.72
N PHE A 227 16.38 1.24 -21.54
CA PHE A 227 16.99 1.04 -20.22
C PHE A 227 17.87 2.24 -19.85
N TYR A 228 17.58 2.84 -18.71
CA TYR A 228 18.33 3.94 -18.09
C TYR A 228 19.06 3.40 -16.85
N PRO A 229 20.36 3.10 -16.97
CA PRO A 229 21.14 2.56 -15.86
C PRO A 229 21.48 3.64 -14.83
N LEU A 230 21.60 3.26 -13.55
CA LEU A 230 22.04 4.15 -12.48
C LEU A 230 23.56 4.30 -12.40
N SER A 231 24.31 3.36 -13.00
CA SER A 231 25.77 3.39 -13.06
C SER A 231 26.28 2.75 -14.35
N GLU A 232 27.59 2.85 -14.61
CA GLU A 232 28.23 2.20 -15.76
C GLU A 232 28.46 0.69 -15.55
N ASP A 233 28.39 0.20 -14.30
CA ASP A 233 28.64 -1.20 -13.95
C ASP A 233 27.35 -2.03 -14.06
N ILE A 234 26.96 -2.34 -15.29
CA ILE A 234 25.77 -3.13 -15.60
C ILE A 234 26.19 -4.42 -16.33
N PRO A 235 25.75 -5.61 -15.87
CA PRO A 235 26.01 -6.85 -16.57
C PRO A 235 25.52 -6.84 -18.03
N GLU A 236 26.29 -7.44 -18.92
CA GLU A 236 25.87 -7.62 -20.32
C GLU A 236 24.54 -8.40 -20.38
N GLY A 237 23.59 -7.90 -21.18
CA GLY A 237 22.26 -8.52 -21.31
C GLY A 237 21.35 -8.37 -20.09
N TYR A 238 21.70 -7.48 -19.14
CA TYR A 238 20.89 -7.24 -17.94
C TYR A 238 19.43 -6.88 -18.27
N ALA A 239 19.21 -5.87 -19.11
CA ALA A 239 17.87 -5.41 -19.44
C ALA A 239 17.01 -6.51 -20.11
N ASP A 240 17.61 -7.33 -20.98
CA ASP A 240 16.95 -8.48 -21.63
C ASP A 240 16.57 -9.57 -20.61
N THR A 241 17.40 -9.76 -19.59
CA THR A 241 17.13 -10.71 -18.51
C THR A 241 15.97 -10.22 -17.65
N VAL A 242 15.99 -8.95 -17.22
CA VAL A 242 14.94 -8.39 -16.36
C VAL A 242 13.59 -8.34 -17.09
N ILE A 243 13.55 -7.91 -18.35
CA ILE A 243 12.29 -7.88 -19.11
C ILE A 243 11.69 -9.29 -19.29
N ALA A 244 12.51 -10.33 -19.41
CA ALA A 244 12.03 -11.72 -19.43
C ALA A 244 11.40 -12.13 -18.08
N ILE A 245 12.02 -11.72 -16.96
CA ILE A 245 11.47 -11.94 -15.62
C ILE A 245 10.11 -11.22 -15.46
N VAL A 246 10.03 -9.96 -15.88
CA VAL A 246 8.80 -9.15 -15.82
C VAL A 246 7.67 -9.81 -16.63
N ARG A 247 7.95 -10.23 -17.86
CA ARG A 247 6.97 -10.95 -18.71
C ARG A 247 6.49 -12.23 -18.03
N ASN A 248 7.40 -13.00 -17.45
CA ASN A 248 7.04 -14.23 -16.74
C ASN A 248 6.19 -13.96 -15.50
N LYS A 249 6.50 -12.93 -14.70
CA LYS A 249 5.71 -12.54 -13.52
C LYS A 249 4.31 -12.07 -13.90
N ILE A 250 4.18 -11.21 -14.90
CA ILE A 250 2.85 -10.75 -15.40
C ILE A 250 2.04 -11.94 -15.89
N LYS A 251 2.64 -12.83 -16.68
CA LYS A 251 1.99 -14.05 -17.14
C LYS A 251 1.55 -14.93 -15.97
N TYR A 252 2.43 -15.17 -15.00
CA TYR A 252 2.12 -15.95 -13.80
C TYR A 252 0.91 -15.38 -13.05
N CYS A 253 0.90 -14.08 -12.77
CA CYS A 253 -0.23 -13.42 -12.10
C CYS A 253 -1.55 -13.60 -12.87
N SER A 254 -1.52 -13.49 -14.20
CA SER A 254 -2.70 -13.72 -15.03
C SER A 254 -3.15 -15.18 -15.02
N ASP A 255 -2.23 -16.13 -15.14
CA ASP A 255 -2.53 -17.56 -15.17
C ASP A 255 -3.08 -18.05 -13.82
N VAL A 256 -2.56 -17.52 -12.69
CA VAL A 256 -3.05 -17.85 -11.34
C VAL A 256 -4.55 -17.60 -11.22
N LEU A 257 -5.01 -16.45 -11.71
CA LEU A 257 -6.42 -16.07 -11.70
C LEU A 257 -7.23 -16.87 -12.72
N GLN A 258 -6.71 -17.01 -13.95
CA GLN A 258 -7.42 -17.65 -15.05
C GLN A 258 -7.70 -19.13 -14.79
N TYR A 259 -6.75 -19.84 -14.18
CA TYR A 259 -6.82 -21.28 -13.98
C TYR A 259 -7.12 -21.69 -12.54
N GLY A 260 -7.37 -20.74 -11.64
CA GLY A 260 -7.58 -21.03 -10.22
C GLY A 260 -6.40 -21.79 -9.60
N TYR A 261 -5.17 -21.40 -9.93
CA TYR A 261 -3.95 -22.17 -9.69
C TYR A 261 -3.81 -22.69 -8.24
N PHE A 262 -4.13 -21.87 -7.25
CA PHE A 262 -4.09 -22.26 -5.84
C PHE A 262 -5.02 -23.41 -5.49
N THR A 263 -6.14 -23.59 -6.21
CA THR A 263 -7.03 -24.75 -6.04
C THR A 263 -6.40 -26.06 -6.53
N HIS A 264 -5.31 -26.01 -7.29
CA HIS A 264 -4.58 -27.20 -7.75
C HIS A 264 -3.38 -27.50 -6.87
N VAL A 265 -2.62 -26.49 -6.45
CA VAL A 265 -1.39 -26.69 -5.67
C VAL A 265 -1.63 -26.83 -4.16
N MET A 266 -2.73 -26.31 -3.64
CA MET A 266 -3.09 -26.43 -2.21
C MET A 266 -4.03 -27.62 -1.92
N HIS A 267 -4.65 -28.21 -2.95
CA HIS A 267 -5.57 -29.35 -2.78
C HIS A 267 -4.88 -30.62 -2.29
N ASP A 268 -3.55 -30.72 -2.48
CA ASP A 268 -2.72 -31.84 -2.01
C ASP A 268 -2.27 -31.69 -0.54
N GLN A 269 -2.48 -30.53 0.09
CA GLN A 269 -2.09 -30.30 1.49
C GLN A 269 -3.21 -30.61 2.50
N SER A 270 -4.47 -30.72 2.07
CA SER A 270 -5.60 -31.04 2.96
C SER A 270 -5.80 -32.54 3.20
N VAL A 271 -4.93 -33.41 2.65
CA VAL A 271 -4.97 -34.87 2.83
C VAL A 271 -3.97 -35.36 3.88
N THR A 272 -3.15 -34.47 4.43
CA THR A 272 -2.23 -34.81 5.53
C THR A 272 -2.21 -33.68 6.56
N ASP A 273 -3.14 -33.75 7.50
CA ASP A 273 -2.92 -33.56 8.95
C ASP A 273 -4.16 -34.06 9.72
#